data_AF-A0A951M609-F1
#
_entry.id   AF-A0A951M609-F1
#
_cell.length_a   1.000
_cell.length_b   1.000
_cell.length_c   1.000
_cell.angle_alpha   90.00
_cell.angle_beta   90.00
_cell.angle_gamma   90.00
#
_symmetry.space_group_name_H-M   'P 1'
#
loop_
_entity.id
_entity.type
_entity.pdbx_description
1 polymer ?
#
loop_
_entity_poly.entity_id
_entity_poly.type
_entity_poly.pdbx_seq_one_letter_code
_entity_poly.pdbx_strand_id
1 'polypeptide(L)'
;MSQPRDNRQKELFRPALDRIVDKHHPLVRLAKRIDWRCIEREFGDIYSPGAGHPPLPVRLMAGLLVLQRMRSLSDKALCERWLENPYFQYFCGEEVFRHELKFSRSSLSRWRRRLGADRLEALIAQSQKAQA
;
A
#
# COMPACT_ATOMS: atom_id res chain seq x y z
N MET A 1 40.81 -1.78 -9.28
CA MET A 1 39.68 -0.84 -9.46
C MET A 1 38.41 -1.67 -9.61
N SER A 2 37.50 -1.62 -8.65
CA SER A 2 36.26 -2.42 -8.67
C SER A 2 35.23 -1.73 -9.56
N GLN A 3 34.82 -2.39 -10.64
CA GLN A 3 33.78 -1.87 -11.52
C GLN A 3 32.46 -1.68 -10.75
N PRO A 4 31.62 -0.67 -11.10
CA PRO A 4 30.28 -0.56 -10.55
C PRO A 4 29.48 -1.77 -11.03
N ARG A 5 29.02 -2.61 -10.09
CA ARG A 5 28.10 -3.72 -10.43
C ARG A 5 26.82 -3.12 -11.00
N ASP A 6 26.53 -3.43 -12.26
CA ASP A 6 25.29 -3.05 -12.93
C ASP A 6 24.09 -3.52 -12.09
N ASN A 7 23.37 -2.57 -11.50
CA ASN A 7 22.26 -2.84 -10.58
C ASN A 7 20.95 -3.12 -11.34
N ARG A 8 20.91 -2.93 -12.67
CA ARG A 8 19.70 -3.10 -13.50
C ARG A 8 19.27 -4.57 -13.56
N GLN A 9 20.22 -5.51 -13.56
CA GLN A 9 19.90 -6.95 -13.49
C GLN A 9 19.21 -7.34 -12.19
N LYS A 10 19.46 -6.66 -11.06
CA LYS A 10 18.86 -7.06 -9.77
C LYS A 10 17.35 -6.80 -9.71
N GLU A 11 16.83 -5.86 -10.48
CA GLU A 11 15.38 -5.61 -10.50
C GLU A 11 14.60 -6.72 -11.20
N LEU A 12 15.18 -7.31 -12.25
CA LEU A 12 14.60 -8.42 -13.03
C LEU A 12 14.46 -9.72 -12.22
N PHE A 13 15.26 -9.90 -11.17
CA PHE A 13 15.28 -11.11 -10.35
C PHE A 13 14.74 -10.90 -8.93
N ARG A 14 14.06 -9.78 -8.63
CA ARG A 14 13.49 -9.62 -7.29
C ARG A 14 12.42 -10.70 -7.07
N PRO A 15 12.52 -11.50 -5.99
CA PRO A 15 11.50 -12.48 -5.69
C PRO A 15 10.16 -11.77 -5.52
N ALA A 16 9.15 -12.27 -6.22
CA ALA A 16 7.79 -11.78 -6.11
C ALA A 16 7.29 -11.96 -4.67
N LEU A 17 6.55 -10.97 -4.15
CA LEU A 17 6.07 -10.96 -2.78
C LEU A 17 5.20 -12.18 -2.47
N ASP A 18 4.45 -12.68 -3.46
CA ASP A 18 3.62 -13.88 -3.34
C ASP A 18 4.41 -15.19 -3.08
N ARG A 19 5.72 -15.18 -3.37
CA ARG A 19 6.67 -16.26 -3.06
C ARG A 19 7.35 -16.08 -1.70
N ILE A 20 7.29 -14.89 -1.12
CA ILE A 20 7.93 -14.55 0.17
C ILE A 20 6.93 -14.65 1.32
N VAL A 21 5.69 -14.21 1.10
CA VAL A 21 4.66 -14.17 2.14
C VAL A 21 3.96 -15.51 2.30
N ASP A 22 3.64 -15.90 3.54
CA ASP A 22 2.74 -17.02 3.77
C ASP A 22 1.31 -16.67 3.33
N LYS A 23 0.75 -17.48 2.42
CA LYS A 23 -0.59 -17.32 1.87
C LYS A 23 -1.70 -17.51 2.92
N HIS A 24 -1.40 -18.17 4.04
CA HIS A 24 -2.32 -18.35 5.17
C HIS A 24 -2.28 -17.20 6.17
N HIS A 25 -1.29 -16.31 6.07
CA HIS A 25 -1.17 -15.17 6.97
C HIS A 25 -2.45 -14.29 6.92
N PRO A 26 -2.97 -13.84 8.08
CA PRO A 26 -4.24 -13.11 8.14
C PRO A 26 -4.33 -11.89 7.22
N LEU A 27 -3.24 -11.11 7.09
CA LEU A 27 -3.21 -9.97 6.17
C LEU A 27 -3.29 -10.40 4.70
N VAL A 28 -2.69 -11.52 4.32
CA VAL A 28 -2.74 -12.02 2.93
C VAL A 28 -4.13 -12.51 2.59
N ARG A 29 -4.78 -13.22 3.53
CA ARG A 29 -6.17 -13.65 3.37
C ARG A 29 -7.12 -12.45 3.29
N LEU A 30 -6.93 -11.46 4.15
CA LEU A 30 -7.72 -10.23 4.12
C LEU A 30 -7.54 -9.48 2.79
N ALA A 31 -6.31 -9.32 2.32
CA ALA A 31 -6.03 -8.70 1.02
C ALA A 31 -6.74 -9.41 -0.14
N LYS A 32 -6.95 -10.73 -0.07
CA LYS A 32 -7.68 -11.47 -1.10
C LYS A 32 -9.20 -11.33 -1.01
N ARG A 33 -9.74 -10.99 0.17
CA ARG A 33 -11.18 -10.84 0.40
C ARG A 33 -11.69 -9.43 0.10
N ILE A 34 -10.84 -8.42 0.23
CA ILE A 34 -11.20 -7.03 -0.09
C ILE A 34 -11.42 -6.90 -1.60
N ASP A 35 -12.57 -6.34 -1.99
CA ASP A 35 -12.84 -5.95 -3.37
C ASP A 35 -12.10 -4.64 -3.69
N TRP A 36 -10.82 -4.78 -4.05
CA TRP A 36 -9.97 -3.65 -4.44
C TRP A 36 -10.47 -2.93 -5.70
N ARG A 37 -11.19 -3.61 -6.59
CA ARG A 37 -11.76 -2.98 -7.79
C ARG A 37 -12.88 -2.03 -7.42
N CYS A 38 -13.71 -2.41 -6.44
CA CYS A 38 -14.73 -1.51 -5.91
C CYS A 38 -14.10 -0.25 -5.32
N ILE A 39 -13.08 -0.42 -4.47
CA ILE A 39 -12.29 0.68 -3.88
C ILE A 39 -11.67 1.55 -4.98
N GLU A 40 -11.05 0.96 -6.01
CA GLU A 40 -10.46 1.71 -7.12
C GLU A 40 -11.48 2.52 -7.91
N ARG A 41 -12.68 1.99 -8.17
CA ARG A 41 -13.77 2.75 -8.81
C ARG A 41 -14.27 3.88 -7.92
N GLU A 42 -14.45 3.59 -6.63
CA GLU A 42 -15.00 4.56 -5.69
C GLU A 42 -14.01 5.69 -5.41
N PHE A 43 -12.71 5.43 -5.36
CA PHE A 43 -11.66 6.38 -4.97
C PHE A 43 -10.70 6.77 -6.10
N GLY A 44 -10.94 6.33 -7.33
CA GLY A 44 -10.10 6.63 -8.49
C GLY A 44 -10.08 8.11 -8.87
N ASP A 45 -11.16 8.83 -8.56
CA ASP A 45 -11.36 10.26 -8.81
C ASP A 45 -10.50 11.18 -7.92
N ILE A 46 -10.02 10.68 -6.77
CA ILE A 46 -9.19 11.41 -5.81
C ILE A 46 -7.85 11.86 -6.42
N TYR A 47 -7.44 11.18 -7.49
CA TYR A 47 -6.23 11.48 -8.24
C TYR A 47 -6.55 12.26 -9.50
N SER A 48 -6.74 13.57 -9.37
CA SER A 48 -6.63 14.46 -10.54
C SER A 48 -5.15 14.56 -10.95
N PRO A 49 -4.80 14.30 -12.23
CA PRO A 49 -3.44 14.46 -12.72
C PRO A 49 -3.06 15.95 -12.67
N GLY A 50 -2.15 16.31 -11.77
CA GLY A 50 -1.43 17.58 -11.80
C GLY A 50 0.01 17.36 -12.26
N ALA A 51 0.65 18.41 -12.77
CA ALA A 51 2.05 18.34 -13.22
C ALA A 51 2.99 17.92 -12.08
N GLY A 52 3.73 16.83 -12.26
CA GLY A 52 4.92 16.54 -11.45
C GLY A 52 5.18 15.06 -11.14
N HIS A 53 4.16 14.26 -10.82
CA HIS A 53 4.35 12.83 -10.52
C HIS A 53 3.10 12.00 -10.87
N PRO A 54 3.27 10.76 -11.36
CA PRO A 54 2.14 9.86 -11.55
C PRO A 54 1.41 9.66 -10.21
N PRO A 55 0.07 9.61 -10.22
CA PRO A 55 -0.70 9.38 -9.01
C PRO A 55 -0.29 8.06 -8.35
N LEU A 56 -0.21 8.05 -7.02
CA LEU A 56 0.06 6.80 -6.29
C LEU A 56 -1.12 5.83 -6.49
N PRO A 57 -0.88 4.51 -6.57
CA PRO A 57 -1.96 3.54 -6.70
C PRO A 57 -2.99 3.68 -5.57
N VAL A 58 -4.29 3.64 -5.92
CA VAL A 58 -5.38 3.72 -4.92
C VAL A 58 -5.23 2.61 -3.89
N ARG A 59 -4.93 1.37 -4.33
CA ARG A 59 -4.72 0.23 -3.42
C ARG A 59 -3.58 0.46 -2.42
N LEU A 60 -2.50 1.13 -2.84
CA LEU A 60 -1.39 1.47 -1.94
C LEU A 60 -1.90 2.37 -0.81
N MET A 61 -2.55 3.48 -1.16
CA MET A 61 -3.02 4.45 -0.16
C MET A 61 -4.15 3.90 0.72
N ALA A 62 -5.13 3.23 0.12
CA ALA A 62 -6.22 2.60 0.84
C ALA A 62 -5.69 1.53 1.80
N GLY A 63 -4.77 0.68 1.34
CA GLY A 63 -4.13 -0.34 2.15
C GLY A 63 -3.35 0.24 3.34
N LEU A 64 -2.63 1.34 3.11
CA LEU A 64 -1.90 2.05 4.17
C LEU A 64 -2.83 2.59 5.25
N LEU A 65 -3.96 3.21 4.88
CA LEU A 65 -4.92 3.73 5.86
C LEU A 65 -5.61 2.62 6.65
N VAL A 66 -5.95 1.51 5.98
CA VAL A 66 -6.51 0.33 6.64
C VAL A 66 -5.50 -0.26 7.64
N LEU A 67 -4.24 -0.46 7.23
CA LEU A 67 -3.17 -0.94 8.13
C LEU A 67 -2.94 0.02 9.30
N GLN A 68 -2.95 1.32 9.03
CA GLN A 68 -2.80 2.36 10.04
C GLN A 68 -3.87 2.23 11.13
N ARG A 69 -5.13 2.06 10.73
CA ARG A 69 -6.25 1.90 11.66
C ARG A 69 -6.22 0.55 12.38
N MET A 70 -5.99 -0.54 11.66
CA MET A 70 -5.96 -1.90 12.21
C MET A 70 -4.84 -2.12 13.24
N ARG A 71 -3.72 -1.40 13.10
CA ARG A 71 -2.53 -1.56 13.94
C ARG A 71 -2.27 -0.34 14.82
N SER A 72 -3.20 0.62 14.86
CA SER A 72 -3.08 1.87 15.62
C SER A 72 -1.73 2.58 15.42
N LEU A 73 -1.31 2.73 14.16
CA LEU A 73 0.00 3.28 13.81
C LEU A 73 -0.03 4.79 13.60
N SER A 74 1.05 5.47 13.98
CA SER A 74 1.32 6.84 13.51
C SER A 74 1.77 6.82 12.05
N ASP A 75 1.67 7.96 11.34
CA ASP A 75 2.17 8.06 9.95
C ASP A 75 3.66 7.68 9.85
N LYS A 76 4.47 8.04 10.87
CA LYS A 76 5.89 7.69 10.92
C LYS A 76 6.10 6.19 11.08
N ALA A 77 5.45 5.57 12.07
CA ALA A 77 5.58 4.14 12.34
C ALA A 77 5.04 3.29 11.19
N LEU A 78 4.02 3.78 10.46
CA LEU A 78 3.51 3.13 9.26
C LEU A 78 4.55 3.09 8.15
N CYS A 79 5.21 4.22 7.86
CA CYS A 79 6.28 4.28 6.85
C CYS A 79 7.43 3.33 7.19
N GLU A 80 7.89 3.35 8.45
CA GLU A 80 8.99 2.49 8.93
C GLU A 80 8.60 1.00 8.81
N ARG A 81 7.45 0.60 9.35
CA ARG A 81 6.98 -0.79 9.26
C ARG A 81 6.72 -1.24 7.83
N TRP A 82 6.27 -0.36 6.94
CA TRP A 82 6.02 -0.72 5.54
C TRP A 82 7.33 -1.08 4.82
N LEU A 83 8.44 -0.40 5.10
CA LEU A 83 9.74 -0.72 4.51
C LEU A 83 10.29 -2.07 4.97
N GLU A 84 9.99 -2.46 6.21
CA GLU A 84 10.54 -3.68 6.81
C GLU A 84 9.63 -4.90 6.60
N ASN A 85 8.36 -4.71 6.28
CA ASN A 85 7.35 -5.77 6.33
C ASN A 85 6.79 -6.17 4.96
N PRO A 86 7.14 -7.37 4.41
CA PRO A 86 6.64 -7.82 3.12
C PRO A 86 5.11 -8.04 3.11
N TYR A 87 4.50 -8.36 4.25
CA TYR A 87 3.04 -8.51 4.33
C TYR A 87 2.32 -7.16 4.19
N PHE A 88 2.91 -6.07 4.66
CA PHE A 88 2.33 -4.72 4.50
C PHE A 88 2.40 -4.30 3.02
N GLN A 89 3.55 -4.52 2.38
CA GLN A 89 3.74 -4.22 0.97
C GLN A 89 2.79 -5.04 0.08
N TYR A 90 2.65 -6.34 0.36
CA TYR A 90 1.71 -7.21 -0.34
C TYR A 90 0.26 -6.76 -0.15
N PHE A 91 -0.13 -6.40 1.08
CA PHE A 91 -1.47 -5.91 1.37
C PHE A 91 -1.79 -4.65 0.55
N CYS A 92 -0.83 -3.72 0.50
CA CYS A 92 -0.87 -2.49 -0.30
C CYS A 92 -0.75 -2.70 -1.83
N GLY A 93 -0.57 -3.93 -2.30
CA GLY A 93 -0.56 -4.26 -3.73
C GLY A 93 0.80 -4.15 -4.42
N GLU A 94 1.90 -4.12 -3.68
CA GLU A 94 3.22 -4.32 -4.31
C GLU A 94 3.37 -5.77 -4.77
N GLU A 95 4.00 -5.95 -5.93
CA GLU A 95 4.30 -7.28 -6.50
C GLU A 95 5.68 -7.80 -6.08
N VAL A 96 6.60 -6.89 -5.78
CA VAL A 96 7.99 -7.18 -5.38
C VAL A 96 8.35 -6.38 -4.15
N PHE A 97 9.27 -6.92 -3.32
CA PHE A 97 9.70 -6.23 -2.13
C PHE A 97 10.45 -4.93 -2.46
N ARG A 98 10.05 -3.85 -1.79
CA ARG A 98 10.56 -2.49 -1.92
C ARG A 98 11.37 -2.14 -0.69
N HIS A 99 12.54 -1.53 -0.92
CA HIS A 99 13.42 -1.03 0.12
C HIS A 99 13.36 0.50 0.24
N GLU A 100 12.49 1.14 -0.55
CA GLU A 100 12.34 2.59 -0.61
C GLU A 100 10.86 2.96 -0.64
N LEU A 101 10.53 4.09 -0.03
CA LEU A 101 9.15 4.57 0.04
C LEU A 101 8.76 5.25 -1.28
N LYS A 102 7.64 4.81 -1.86
CA LYS A 102 6.99 5.53 -2.97
C LYS A 102 6.17 6.73 -2.50
N PHE A 103 5.93 6.85 -1.20
CA PHE A 103 5.06 7.84 -0.59
C PHE A 103 5.73 8.51 0.61
N SER A 104 5.15 9.61 1.10
CA SER A 104 5.60 10.29 2.31
C SER A 104 4.47 10.49 3.29
N ARG A 105 4.79 10.90 4.52
CA ARG A 105 3.78 11.28 5.54
C ARG A 105 2.81 12.32 4.99
N SER A 106 3.30 13.26 4.20
CA SER A 106 2.49 14.29 3.54
C SER A 106 1.54 13.69 2.49
N SER A 107 1.91 12.60 1.81
CA SER A 107 1.01 11.87 0.92
C SER A 107 -0.19 11.30 1.67
N LEU A 108 0.02 10.70 2.85
CA LEU A 108 -1.06 10.17 3.69
C LEU A 108 -2.03 11.28 4.14
N SER A 109 -1.48 12.39 4.64
CA SER A 109 -2.28 13.55 5.08
C SER A 109 -3.10 14.15 3.93
N ARG A 110 -2.49 14.35 2.76
CA ARG A 110 -3.20 14.85 1.57
C ARG A 110 -4.30 13.89 1.12
N TRP A 111 -4.04 12.59 1.14
CA TRP A 111 -5.01 11.60 0.72
C TRP A 111 -6.20 11.53 1.67
N ARG A 112 -5.97 11.51 2.99
CA ARG A 112 -7.04 11.62 4.00
C ARG A 112 -7.90 12.86 3.81
N ARG A 113 -7.28 14.02 3.55
CA ARG A 113 -8.01 15.28 3.32
C ARG A 113 -8.88 15.23 2.07
N ARG A 114 -8.38 14.69 0.97
CA ARG A 114 -9.13 14.59 -0.29
C ARG A 114 -10.25 13.56 -0.24
N LEU A 115 -10.01 12.47 0.47
CA LEU A 115 -10.98 11.41 0.65
C LEU A 115 -12.14 11.89 1.51
N GLY A 116 -11.87 12.68 2.56
CA GLY A 116 -12.90 13.17 3.49
C GLY A 116 -13.26 12.12 4.54
N ALA A 117 -13.96 12.54 5.60
CA ALA A 117 -14.25 11.68 6.74
C ALA A 117 -15.19 10.52 6.38
N ASP A 118 -16.27 10.80 5.66
CA ASP A 118 -17.32 9.80 5.35
C ASP A 118 -16.79 8.64 4.52
N ARG A 119 -16.06 8.97 3.45
CA ARG A 119 -15.42 7.98 2.57
C ARG A 119 -14.33 7.20 3.30
N LEU A 120 -13.66 7.79 4.29
CA LEU A 120 -12.61 7.13 5.05
C LEU A 120 -13.23 6.06 5.95
N GLU A 121 -14.29 6.42 6.65
CA GLU A 121 -15.05 5.46 7.46
C GLU A 121 -15.66 4.36 6.58
N ALA A 122 -16.15 4.67 5.37
CA ALA A 122 -16.63 3.67 4.42
C ALA A 122 -15.53 2.66 4.03
N LEU A 123 -14.32 3.15 3.70
CA LEU A 123 -13.15 2.31 3.40
C LEU A 123 -12.80 1.41 4.60
N ILE A 124 -12.74 1.96 5.81
CA ILE A 124 -12.43 1.20 7.01
C ILE A 124 -13.51 0.14 7.28
N ALA A 125 -14.79 0.50 7.17
CA ALA A 125 -15.91 -0.42 7.37
C ALA A 125 -15.90 -1.57 6.33
N GLN A 126 -15.59 -1.28 5.07
CA GLN A 126 -15.46 -2.31 4.03
C GLN A 126 -14.31 -3.28 4.36
N SER A 127 -13.18 -2.77 4.84
CA SER A 127 -12.04 -3.61 5.25
C SER A 127 -12.36 -4.49 6.46
N GLN A 128 -13.19 -4.01 7.40
CA GLN A 128 -13.65 -4.78 8.56
C GLN A 128 -14.64 -5.87 8.17
N LYS A 129 -15.58 -5.58 7.24
CA LYS A 129 -16.50 -6.60 6.72
C LYS A 129 -15.77 -7.77 6.06
N ALA A 130 -14.63 -7.52 5.42
CA ALA A 130 -13.81 -8.58 4.83
C ALA A 130 -13.06 -9.45 5.86
N GLN A 131 -13.04 -9.07 7.14
CA GLN A 131 -12.46 -9.85 8.24
C GLN A 131 -13.45 -10.85 8.84
N ALA A 132 -14.76 -10.58 8.74
CA ALA A 132 -15.83 -11.53 9.07
C ALA A 132 -15.80 -12.76 8.13
#